data_AF-A0A9D1A7R7-F1
#
_entry.id   AF-A0A9D1A7R7-F1
#
_cell.length_a   1.000
_cell.length_b   1.000
_cell.length_c   1.000
_cell.angle_alpha   90.00
_cell.angle_beta   90.00
_cell.angle_gamma   90.00
#
_symmetry.space_group_name_H-M   'P 1'
#
loop_
_entity.id
_entity.type
_entity.pdbx_description
1 polymer ?
#
loop_
_entity_poly.entity_id
_entity_poly.type
_entity_poly.pdbx_seq_one_letter_code
_entity_poly.pdbx_strand_id
1 'polypeptide(L)' 'WKRKRVYNYTARALQETIFKDGQLVYQLPTLQEIQDYCKKEVDALWDEVKRFDNPHTYYVDLSQKLWDIKYQLLRENSQV' A
#
# COMPACT_ATOMS: atom_id res chain seq x y z
N TRP A 1 -20.91 5.13 1.56
CA TRP A 1 -19.56 4.72 1.10
C TRP A 1 -19.60 3.27 0.65
N LYS A 2 -18.77 2.86 -0.34
CA LYS A 2 -18.72 1.46 -0.80
C LYS A 2 -18.00 0.59 0.25
N ARG A 3 -18.55 -0.59 0.57
CA ARG A 3 -17.90 -1.61 1.42
C ARG A 3 -17.78 -2.88 0.59
N LYS A 4 -16.61 -3.51 0.58
CA LYS A 4 -16.38 -4.78 -0.12
C LYS A 4 -15.89 -5.82 0.88
N ARG A 5 -16.42 -7.04 0.77
CA ARG A 5 -15.84 -8.22 1.43
C ARG A 5 -14.98 -8.94 0.40
N VAL A 6 -13.74 -9.23 0.77
CA VAL A 6 -12.75 -9.90 -0.10
C VAL A 6 -12.42 -11.24 0.54
N TYR A 7 -12.42 -12.30 -0.26
CA TYR A 7 -12.15 -13.68 0.14
C TYR A 7 -11.09 -14.27 -0.77
N ASN A 8 -10.39 -15.31 -0.31
CA ASN A 8 -9.38 -16.04 -1.09
C ASN A 8 -8.30 -15.13 -1.67
N TYR A 9 -7.73 -14.26 -0.83
CA TYR A 9 -6.68 -13.32 -1.21
C TYR A 9 -5.40 -13.58 -0.42
N THR A 10 -4.27 -13.12 -0.98
CA THR A 10 -2.99 -13.09 -0.29
C THR A 10 -2.69 -11.66 0.17
N ALA A 11 -2.37 -11.49 1.44
CA ALA A 11 -1.93 -10.21 1.98
C ALA A 11 -0.39 -10.19 2.05
N ARG A 12 0.22 -9.14 1.52
CA ARG A 12 1.67 -8.89 1.61
C ARG A 12 1.91 -7.60 2.38
N ALA A 13 2.75 -7.65 3.41
CA ALA A 13 3.24 -6.44 4.06
C ALA A 13 4.19 -5.72 3.09
N LEU A 14 3.89 -4.46 2.76
CA LEU A 14 4.70 -3.68 1.82
C LEU A 14 5.87 -2.96 2.50
N GLN A 15 5.75 -2.65 3.80
CA GLN A 15 6.80 -2.00 4.55
C GLN A 15 7.76 -3.03 5.13
N GLU A 16 9.04 -2.90 4.80
CA GLU A 16 10.11 -3.73 5.31
C GLU A 16 11.03 -2.91 6.23
N THR A 17 11.60 -3.56 7.25
CA THR A 17 12.53 -2.91 8.17
C THR A 17 13.89 -2.73 7.49
N ILE A 18 14.22 -1.48 7.14
CA ILE A 18 15.52 -1.17 6.54
C ILE A 18 16.60 -1.00 7.61
N PHE A 19 16.29 -0.24 8.65
CA PHE A 19 17.17 0.00 9.78
C PHE A 19 16.51 -0.46 11.07
N LYS A 20 17.31 -1.05 11.97
CA LYS A 20 16.91 -1.39 13.33
C LYS A 20 18.00 -0.93 14.28
N ASP A 21 17.63 -0.14 15.28
CA ASP A 21 18.55 0.38 16.30
C ASP A 21 19.80 1.07 15.72
N GLY A 22 19.61 1.82 14.63
CA GLY A 22 20.69 2.52 13.92
C GLY A 22 21.54 1.65 13.00
N GLN A 23 21.28 0.34 12.90
CA GLN A 23 22.00 -0.60 12.05
C GLN A 23 21.19 -0.96 10.80
N LEU A 24 21.86 -1.01 9.64
CA LEU A 24 21.26 -1.51 8.39
C LEU A 24 21.08 -3.03 8.52
N VAL A 25 19.82 -3.47 8.58
CA VAL A 25 19.46 -4.90 8.66
C VAL A 25 18.92 -5.45 7.34
N TYR A 26 18.64 -4.57 6.38
CA TYR A 26 18.18 -4.92 5.05
C TYR A 26 19.33 -5.22 4.10
N GLN A 27 19.21 -6.31 3.36
CA GLN A 27 20.15 -6.65 2.30
C GLN A 27 19.88 -5.76 1.09
N LEU A 28 20.85 -4.91 0.75
CA LEU A 28 20.74 -4.05 -0.43
C LEU A 28 20.68 -4.91 -1.70
N PRO A 29 19.60 -4.81 -2.48
CA PRO A 29 19.51 -5.51 -3.75
C PRO A 29 20.42 -4.84 -4.79
N THR A 30 20.82 -5.61 -5.77
CA THR A 30 21.49 -5.13 -6.98
C THR A 30 20.51 -4.35 -7.86
N LEU A 31 21.06 -3.54 -8.79
CA LEU A 31 20.24 -2.80 -9.75
C LEU A 31 19.36 -3.74 -10.60
N GLN A 32 19.87 -4.91 -10.97
CA GLN A 32 19.10 -5.89 -11.73
C GLN A 32 17.92 -6.44 -10.92
N GLU A 33 18.14 -6.78 -9.65
CA GLU A 33 17.07 -7.26 -8.76
C GLU A 33 15.99 -6.19 -8.56
N ILE A 34 16.37 -4.92 -8.44
CA ILE A 34 15.41 -3.80 -8.36
C ILE A 34 14.58 -3.69 -9.65
N GLN A 35 15.23 -3.78 -10.82
CA GLN A 35 14.54 -3.74 -12.11
C GLN A 35 13.56 -4.90 -12.26
N ASP A 36 14.00 -6.12 -11.95
CA ASP A 36 13.19 -7.34 -12.05
C ASP A 36 12.02 -7.31 -11.08
N TYR A 37 12.23 -6.80 -9.86
CA TYR A 37 11.16 -6.61 -8.88
C TYR A 37 10.12 -5.62 -9.38
N CYS A 38 10.54 -4.45 -9.86
CA CYS A 38 9.63 -3.43 -10.41
C CYS A 38 8.78 -3.99 -11.56
N LYS A 39 9.40 -4.72 -12.48
CA LYS A 39 8.70 -5.36 -13.60
C LYS A 39 7.63 -6.34 -13.11
N LYS A 40 7.97 -7.23 -12.18
CA LYS A 40 7.04 -8.21 -11.59
C LYS A 40 5.85 -7.54 -10.88
N GLU A 41 6.09 -6.48 -10.12
CA GLU A 41 5.03 -5.76 -9.41
C GLU A 41 4.09 -5.02 -10.37
N VAL A 42 4.62 -4.40 -11.43
CA VAL A 42 3.80 -3.76 -12.47
C VAL A 42 2.98 -4.81 -13.23
N ASP A 43 3.55 -5.97 -13.53
CA ASP A 43 2.85 -7.06 -14.21
C ASP A 43 1.69 -7.63 -13.37
N ALA A 44 1.76 -7.52 -12.03
CA ALA A 44 0.69 -7.94 -11.12
C ALA A 44 -0.52 -6.97 -11.07
N LEU A 45 -0.37 -5.75 -11.59
CA LEU A 45 -1.46 -4.76 -11.66
C LEU A 45 -2.40 -5.05 -12.83
N TRP A 46 -3.68 -4.73 -12.62
CA TRP A 46 -4.71 -4.83 -13.66
C TRP A 46 -4.43 -3.86 -14.81
N ASP A 47 -4.70 -4.29 -16.04
CA ASP A 47 -4.43 -3.52 -17.25
C ASP A 47 -5.14 -2.16 -17.25
N GLU A 48 -6.33 -2.07 -16.66
CA GLU A 48 -7.10 -0.83 -16.59
C GLU A 48 -6.41 0.26 -15.77
N VAL A 49 -5.62 -0.12 -14.76
CA VAL A 49 -4.83 0.78 -13.91
C VAL A 49 -3.56 1.24 -14.64
N LYS A 50 -3.03 0.42 -15.56
CA LYS A 50 -1.78 0.68 -16.32
C LYS A 50 -1.97 1.56 -17.56
N ARG A 51 -3.21 1.89 -17.95
CA ARG A 51 -3.49 2.70 -19.15
C ARG A 51 -2.88 4.09 -19.05
N PHE A 52 -2.30 4.58 -20.14
CA PHE A 52 -1.79 5.96 -20.22
C PHE A 52 -2.92 6.99 -20.25
N ASP A 53 -3.98 6.70 -20.99
CA ASP A 53 -5.16 7.56 -21.09
C ASP A 53 -6.27 7.05 -20.17
N ASN A 54 -6.76 7.94 -19.30
CA ASN A 54 -7.85 7.69 -18.36
C ASN A 54 -7.67 6.38 -17.54
N PRO A 55 -6.58 6.25 -16.75
CA PRO A 55 -6.33 5.08 -15.92
C PRO A 55 -7.42 4.90 -14.87
N HIS A 56 -7.76 3.64 -14.58
CA HIS A 56 -8.65 3.34 -13.48
C HIS A 56 -7.96 3.61 -12.15
N THR A 57 -8.64 4.30 -11.23
CA THR A 57 -8.10 4.60 -9.90
C THR A 57 -7.79 3.31 -9.13
N TYR A 58 -6.56 3.16 -8.68
CA TYR A 58 -6.19 2.10 -7.76
C TYR A 58 -6.74 2.40 -6.35
N TYR A 59 -7.41 1.42 -5.75
CA TYR A 59 -8.06 1.63 -4.46
C TYR A 59 -7.06 1.54 -3.31
N VAL A 60 -7.07 2.57 -2.44
CA VAL A 60 -6.33 2.59 -1.17
C VAL A 60 -7.35 2.81 -0.06
N ASP A 61 -7.71 1.71 0.61
CA ASP A 61 -8.73 1.71 1.66
C ASP A 61 -8.10 1.65 3.06
N LEU A 62 -8.85 2.17 4.04
CA LEU A 62 -8.50 2.06 5.45
C LEU A 62 -9.16 0.82 6.05
N SER A 63 -8.44 0.12 6.93
CA SER A 63 -9.08 -0.84 7.82
C SER A 63 -10.09 -0.12 8.71
N GLN A 64 -11.14 -0.81 9.14
CA GLN A 64 -12.17 -0.21 10.00
C GLN A 64 -11.56 0.44 11.24
N LYS A 65 -10.63 -0.25 11.91
CA LYS A 65 -9.92 0.26 13.09
C LYS A 65 -9.17 1.57 12.82
N LEU A 66 -8.47 1.67 11.68
CA LEU A 66 -7.71 2.88 11.33
C LEU A 66 -8.65 4.04 10.95
N TRP A 67 -9.75 3.74 10.26
CA TRP A 67 -10.78 4.72 9.95
C TRP A 67 -11.42 5.29 11.22
N ASP A 68 -11.75 4.42 12.19
CA ASP A 68 -12.34 4.83 13.47
C ASP A 68 -11.40 5.78 14.23
N ILE A 69 -10.11 5.44 14.32
CA ILE A 69 -9.09 6.29 14.95
C ILE A 69 -9.02 7.65 14.25
N LYS A 70 -8.92 7.67 12.91
CA LYS A 70 -8.88 8.91 12.13
C LYS A 70 -10.10 9.78 12.43
N TYR A 71 -11.28 9.18 12.43
CA TYR A 71 -12.53 9.91 12.61
C TYR A 71 -12.71 10.41 14.05
N GLN A 72 -12.28 9.63 15.04
CA GLN A 72 -12.22 10.05 16.43
C GLN A 72 -11.32 11.29 16.59
N LEU A 73 -10.08 11.24 16.08
CA LEU A 73 -9.14 12.35 16.17
C LEU A 73 -9.66 13.61 15.46
N LEU A 74 -10.33 13.45 14.31
CA LEU A 74 -10.95 14.60 13.62
C LEU A 74 -12.07 15.21 14.46
N ARG A 75 -12.94 14.40 15.08
CA ARG A 75 -14.02 14.91 15.93
C ARG A 75 -13.51 15.64 17.16
N GLU A 76 -12.49 15.09 17.81
CA GLU A 76 -11.87 15.70 19.00
C GLU A 76 -11.23 17.06 18.68
N ASN A 77 -10.60 17.20 17.50
CA ASN A 77 -9.90 18.43 17.10
C ASN A 77 -10.78 19.43 16.31
N SER A 78 -12.03 19.07 15.96
CA SER A 78 -12.96 19.96 15.24
C SER A 78 -13.88 20.76 16.16
N GLN A 79 -13.66 20.74 17.48
CA GLN A 79 -14.31 21.65 18.43
C GLN A 79 -13.50 22.93 18.59
N VAL A 80 -13.66 23.84 17.62
CA VAL A 80 -13.50 25.29 17.77
C VAL A 80 -14.70 25.95 17.12
#